data_AF-A0A9P5XJY9-F1
#
_entry.id   AF-A0A9P5XJY9-F1
#
_cell.length_a   1.000
_cell.length_b   1.000
_cell.length_c   1.000
_cell.angle_alpha   90.00
_cell.angle_beta   90.00
_cell.angle_gamma   90.00
#
_symmetry.space_group_name_H-M   'P 1'
#
loop_
_entity.id
_entity.type
_entity.pdbx_description
1 polymer ?
#
loop_
_entity_poly.entity_id
_entity_poly.type
_entity_poly.pdbx_seq_one_letter_code
_entity_poly.pdbx_strand_id
1 'polypeptide(L)'
;MAPKAVAEVVVDLDPEAYETQNVHAIYDKIASHFSSTRYKPWPIVTKFLSELPDGWIGLDSGTGNGKYLPLDRQGKIWMIGLDRSINLLKNAQQAGGKAREVILGNALHHCWRGHAFDYAISIATIHHLANPQRRMLAVQCLLRAVSPKHGRILIYVWAIEQDELSKRIIPQGECKEVGSGKDVIVPWVLSKETSPQGTNSPEGEEKQVYGRYYHMFAKGELGRLVTEAATGLNLIIGAADGQVPSSEGVEIVQDSWERSNYYVELRRWSIP
;
A
#
# COMPACT_ATOMS: atom_id res chain seq x y z
N MET A 1 15.73 -17.43 -10.55
CA MET A 1 14.48 -18.05 -11.00
C MET A 1 13.96 -17.18 -12.13
N ALA A 2 13.65 -17.75 -13.30
CA ALA A 2 13.17 -16.98 -14.45
C ALA A 2 11.88 -16.22 -14.08
N PRO A 3 11.68 -14.99 -14.61
CA PRO A 3 10.44 -14.25 -14.40
C PRO A 3 9.23 -15.06 -14.88
N LYS A 4 8.12 -15.01 -14.15
CA LYS A 4 6.87 -15.66 -14.54
C LYS A 4 5.88 -14.64 -15.09
N ALA A 5 5.25 -14.96 -16.21
CA ALA A 5 4.14 -14.17 -16.73
C ALA A 5 2.96 -14.20 -15.74
N VAL A 6 2.34 -13.04 -15.51
CA VAL A 6 1.09 -12.93 -14.74
C VAL A 6 -0.11 -12.93 -15.70
N ALA A 7 -1.26 -13.40 -15.24
CA ALA A 7 -2.49 -13.44 -16.05
C ALA A 7 -3.29 -12.16 -15.84
N GLU A 8 -3.73 -11.52 -16.93
CA GLU A 8 -4.66 -10.38 -16.88
C GLU A 8 -6.08 -10.87 -16.54
N VAL A 9 -6.84 -10.08 -15.77
CA VAL A 9 -8.21 -10.42 -15.34
C VAL A 9 -9.14 -9.24 -15.50
N VAL A 10 -10.43 -9.54 -15.67
CA VAL A 10 -11.52 -8.57 -15.62
C VAL A 10 -12.31 -8.82 -14.33
N VAL A 11 -12.48 -7.79 -13.52
CA VAL A 11 -13.28 -7.83 -12.29
C VAL A 11 -14.73 -7.53 -12.66
N ASP A 12 -15.64 -8.49 -12.49
CA ASP A 12 -17.04 -8.31 -12.88
C ASP A 12 -17.98 -8.20 -11.65
N LEU A 13 -18.79 -7.16 -11.68
CA LEU A 13 -19.99 -6.81 -10.89
C LEU A 13 -19.88 -6.55 -9.37
N ASP A 14 -19.02 -7.23 -8.60
CA ASP A 14 -18.83 -6.91 -7.16
C ASP A 14 -17.35 -6.86 -6.74
N PRO A 15 -16.74 -5.66 -6.70
CA PRO A 15 -15.33 -5.50 -6.36
C PRO A 15 -15.02 -5.90 -4.91
N GLU A 16 -15.97 -5.76 -3.97
CA GLU A 16 -15.72 -6.08 -2.56
C GLU A 16 -15.73 -7.58 -2.29
N ALA A 17 -16.69 -8.30 -2.89
CA ALA A 17 -16.69 -9.75 -2.87
C ALA A 17 -15.44 -10.30 -3.58
N TYR A 18 -15.04 -9.67 -4.70
CA TYR A 18 -13.84 -10.06 -5.44
C TYR A 18 -12.56 -9.87 -4.60
N GLU A 19 -12.40 -8.74 -3.93
CA GLU A 19 -11.30 -8.49 -2.99
C GLU A 19 -11.30 -9.50 -1.83
N THR A 20 -12.48 -9.82 -1.30
CA THR A 20 -12.60 -10.79 -0.21
C THR A 20 -12.06 -12.17 -0.59
N GLN A 21 -12.36 -12.63 -1.80
CA GLN A 21 -11.95 -13.95 -2.29
C GLN A 21 -10.49 -13.97 -2.77
N ASN A 22 -10.08 -12.94 -3.54
CA ASN A 22 -8.82 -12.92 -4.28
C ASN A 22 -7.71 -12.11 -3.59
N VAL A 23 -8.01 -11.47 -2.48
CA VAL A 23 -7.05 -10.73 -1.64
C VAL A 23 -7.17 -11.19 -0.19
N HIS A 24 -8.27 -10.86 0.49
CA HIS A 24 -8.38 -10.98 1.95
C HIS A 24 -8.19 -12.44 2.42
N ALA A 25 -8.99 -13.36 1.88
CA ALA A 25 -8.93 -14.78 2.23
C ALA A 25 -7.57 -15.42 1.93
N ILE A 26 -6.84 -14.91 0.92
CA ILE A 26 -5.52 -15.42 0.58
C ILE A 26 -4.48 -14.89 1.55
N TYR A 27 -4.46 -13.58 1.84
CA TYR A 27 -3.53 -13.00 2.80
C TYR A 27 -3.66 -13.61 4.20
N ASP A 28 -4.88 -13.88 4.64
CA ASP A 28 -5.12 -14.55 5.92
C ASP A 28 -4.50 -15.96 5.96
N LYS A 29 -4.49 -16.69 4.83
CA LYS A 29 -3.87 -18.02 4.72
C LYS A 29 -2.35 -17.97 4.61
N ILE A 30 -1.80 -16.95 3.93
CA ILE A 30 -0.36 -16.88 3.66
C ILE A 30 0.42 -16.03 4.67
N ALA A 31 -0.24 -15.42 5.66
CA ALA A 31 0.32 -14.40 6.54
C ALA A 31 1.66 -14.79 7.20
N SER A 32 1.77 -16.04 7.69
CA SER A 32 2.99 -16.55 8.33
C SER A 32 4.18 -16.58 7.36
N HIS A 33 4.03 -17.22 6.20
CA HIS A 33 5.07 -17.30 5.16
C HIS A 33 5.33 -15.96 4.45
N PHE A 34 4.30 -15.12 4.31
CA PHE A 34 4.47 -13.75 3.81
C PHE A 34 5.38 -12.95 4.73
N SER A 35 5.18 -13.08 6.05
CA SER A 35 5.94 -12.32 7.05
C SER A 35 7.40 -12.75 7.10
N SER A 36 7.71 -14.04 6.95
CA SER A 36 9.08 -14.57 7.01
C SER A 36 9.99 -14.16 5.85
N THR A 37 9.44 -13.65 4.74
CA THR A 37 10.19 -13.40 3.50
C THR A 37 10.40 -11.92 3.17
N ARG A 38 9.83 -10.98 3.96
CA ARG A 38 9.82 -9.54 3.65
C ARG A 38 10.13 -8.66 4.85
N TYR A 39 11.41 -8.34 5.02
CA TYR A 39 11.87 -7.46 6.11
C TYR A 39 12.55 -6.17 5.64
N LYS A 40 13.24 -6.16 4.48
CA LYS A 40 14.06 -5.00 4.07
C LYS A 40 13.19 -3.79 3.66
N PRO A 41 13.24 -2.65 4.38
CA PRO A 41 12.53 -1.43 4.01
C PRO A 41 12.89 -0.92 2.61
N TRP A 42 11.93 -0.30 1.94
CA TRP A 42 12.18 0.40 0.68
C TRP A 42 12.92 1.71 0.97
N PRO A 43 13.97 2.07 0.19
CA PRO A 43 14.77 3.26 0.47
C PRO A 43 13.96 4.55 0.59
N ILE A 44 13.02 4.80 -0.32
CA ILE A 44 12.17 5.99 -0.26
C ILE A 44 11.31 6.05 1.01
N VAL A 45 10.77 4.93 1.48
CA VAL A 45 9.93 4.91 2.70
C VAL A 45 10.79 5.19 3.93
N THR A 46 12.00 4.62 4.01
CA THR A 46 12.93 4.92 5.10
C THR A 46 13.35 6.39 5.10
N LYS A 47 13.63 6.95 3.92
CA LYS A 47 13.99 8.37 3.76
C LYS A 47 12.85 9.26 4.25
N PHE A 48 11.64 9.05 3.74
CA PHE A 48 10.44 9.79 4.14
C PHE A 48 10.26 9.81 5.65
N LEU A 49 10.29 8.64 6.31
CA LEU A 49 10.13 8.53 7.76
C LEU A 49 11.26 9.20 8.55
N SER A 50 12.49 9.17 8.02
CA SER A 50 13.65 9.80 8.67
C SER A 50 13.61 11.33 8.67
N GLU A 51 12.90 11.92 7.71
CA GLU A 51 12.76 13.37 7.52
C GLU A 51 11.55 13.96 8.25
N LEU A 52 10.72 13.13 8.91
CA LEU A 52 9.58 13.62 9.67
C LEU A 52 10.05 14.37 10.92
N PRO A 53 9.40 15.49 11.29
CA PRO A 53 9.67 16.15 12.56
C PRO A 53 9.42 15.25 13.77
N ASP A 54 10.14 15.51 14.86
CA ASP A 54 9.94 14.82 16.12
C ASP A 54 8.57 15.22 16.72
N GLY A 55 7.90 14.27 17.38
CA GLY A 55 6.57 14.42 17.97
C GLY A 55 5.41 14.11 17.02
N TRP A 56 5.66 13.87 15.73
CA TRP A 56 4.61 13.57 14.77
C TRP A 56 3.96 12.20 15.00
N ILE A 57 2.64 12.15 14.84
CA ILE A 57 1.82 10.95 14.92
C ILE A 57 1.33 10.60 13.52
N GLY A 58 1.42 9.34 13.11
CA GLY A 58 1.03 8.93 11.78
C GLY A 58 0.38 7.57 11.67
N LEU A 59 -0.12 7.31 10.47
CA LEU A 59 -0.87 6.12 10.08
C LEU A 59 -0.08 5.29 9.06
N ASP A 60 0.03 3.99 9.28
CA ASP A 60 0.42 3.02 8.25
C ASP A 60 -0.84 2.28 7.76
N SER A 61 -1.40 2.73 6.63
CA SER A 61 -2.64 2.22 6.05
C SER A 61 -2.37 1.01 5.15
N GLY A 62 -2.71 -0.17 5.65
CA GLY A 62 -2.27 -1.46 5.13
C GLY A 62 -0.89 -1.84 5.65
N THR A 63 -0.70 -1.80 6.97
CA THR A 63 0.61 -2.03 7.62
C THR A 63 1.16 -3.45 7.41
N GLY A 64 0.31 -4.40 7.00
CA GLY A 64 0.67 -5.80 6.83
C GLY A 64 1.29 -6.37 8.10
N ASN A 65 2.49 -6.95 7.97
CA ASN A 65 3.24 -7.52 9.10
C ASN A 65 3.94 -6.46 9.97
N GLY A 66 3.66 -5.17 9.78
CA GLY A 66 4.24 -4.09 10.58
C GLY A 66 5.67 -3.74 10.18
N LYS A 67 6.08 -4.02 8.94
CA LYS A 67 7.45 -3.81 8.42
C LYS A 67 8.02 -2.41 8.75
N TYR A 68 7.18 -1.38 8.74
CA TYR A 68 7.59 0.01 8.93
C TYR A 68 7.36 0.54 10.35
N LEU A 69 6.55 -0.13 11.18
CA LEU A 69 6.30 0.27 12.57
C LEU A 69 7.59 0.40 13.41
N PRO A 70 8.64 -0.44 13.21
CA PRO A 70 9.91 -0.28 13.89
C PRO A 70 10.75 0.94 13.51
N LEU A 71 10.39 1.67 12.47
CA LEU A 71 11.12 2.85 12.01
C LEU A 71 10.67 4.13 12.74
N ASP A 72 10.22 3.99 13.99
CA ASP A 72 9.70 5.06 14.85
C ASP A 72 10.78 6.00 15.43
N ARG A 73 12.03 5.85 14.97
CA ARG A 73 13.18 6.68 15.36
C ARG A 73 13.34 6.74 16.89
N GLN A 74 13.24 5.59 17.55
CA GLN A 74 13.34 5.47 19.02
C GLN A 74 12.22 6.25 19.75
N GLY A 75 11.02 6.28 19.17
CA GLY A 75 9.87 6.99 19.72
C GLY A 75 9.82 8.48 19.42
N LYS A 76 10.68 8.98 18.52
CA LYS A 76 10.60 10.38 18.04
C LYS A 76 9.37 10.61 17.16
N ILE A 77 8.84 9.57 16.53
CA ILE A 77 7.54 9.61 15.85
C ILE A 77 6.71 8.43 16.37
N TRP A 78 5.39 8.57 16.32
CA TRP A 78 4.47 7.48 16.66
C TRP A 78 3.68 7.06 15.44
N MET A 79 3.71 5.77 15.12
CA MET A 79 2.95 5.18 14.01
C MET A 79 1.91 4.20 14.52
N ILE A 80 0.67 4.34 14.05
CA ILE A 80 -0.42 3.38 14.25
C ILE A 80 -0.60 2.58 12.98
N GLY A 81 -0.57 1.24 13.07
CA GLY A 81 -0.79 0.35 11.94
C GLY A 81 -2.26 0.01 11.75
N LEU A 82 -2.78 0.12 10.53
CA LEU A 82 -4.11 -0.35 10.16
C LEU A 82 -3.97 -1.48 9.14
N ASP A 83 -4.60 -2.62 9.36
CA ASP A 83 -4.67 -3.67 8.32
C ASP A 83 -5.98 -4.47 8.42
N ARG A 84 -6.37 -5.08 7.29
CA ARG A 84 -7.58 -5.88 7.18
C ARG A 84 -7.37 -7.32 7.64
N SER A 85 -6.12 -7.82 7.60
CA SER A 85 -5.76 -9.17 8.00
C SER A 85 -5.36 -9.21 9.47
N ILE A 86 -6.20 -9.84 10.29
CA ILE A 86 -5.90 -10.04 11.71
C ILE A 86 -4.62 -10.87 11.93
N ASN A 87 -4.30 -11.78 11.02
CA ASN A 87 -3.11 -12.61 11.11
C ASN A 87 -1.83 -11.81 10.84
N LEU A 88 -1.86 -10.86 9.90
CA LEU A 88 -0.76 -9.93 9.70
C LEU A 88 -0.63 -8.96 10.88
N LEU A 89 -1.74 -8.47 11.43
CA LEU A 89 -1.73 -7.59 12.59
C LEU A 89 -1.13 -8.23 13.84
N LYS A 90 -1.36 -9.52 14.08
CA LYS A 90 -0.71 -10.25 15.18
C LYS A 90 0.82 -10.19 15.08
N ASN A 91 1.37 -10.27 13.86
CA ASN A 91 2.81 -10.11 13.63
C ASN A 91 3.23 -8.64 13.79
N ALA A 92 2.44 -7.72 13.24
CA ALA A 92 2.69 -6.28 13.33
C ALA A 92 2.74 -5.77 14.77
N GLN A 93 1.88 -6.31 15.65
CA GLN A 93 1.83 -5.97 17.06
C GLN A 93 3.16 -6.24 17.79
N GLN A 94 3.98 -7.17 17.30
CA GLN A 94 5.28 -7.52 17.87
C GLN A 94 6.46 -7.05 17.00
N ALA A 95 6.20 -6.25 15.97
CA ALA A 95 7.23 -5.85 15.01
C ALA A 95 8.38 -5.08 15.68
N GLY A 96 9.61 -5.50 15.39
CA GLY A 96 10.81 -4.89 15.97
C GLY A 96 10.98 -5.13 17.47
N GLY A 97 10.40 -6.22 18.00
CA GLY A 97 10.66 -6.69 19.37
C GLY A 97 10.00 -5.87 20.48
N LYS A 98 9.00 -5.04 20.14
CA LYS A 98 8.20 -4.31 21.12
C LYS A 98 6.74 -4.20 20.67
N ALA A 99 5.85 -4.01 21.63
CA ALA A 99 4.42 -3.84 21.38
C ALA A 99 4.16 -2.63 20.47
N ARG A 100 3.30 -2.81 19.45
CA ARG A 100 2.90 -1.77 18.50
C ARG A 100 1.40 -1.51 18.57
N GLU A 101 1.03 -0.25 18.35
CA GLU A 101 -0.36 0.15 18.16
C GLU A 101 -0.84 -0.31 16.79
N VAL A 102 -1.81 -1.22 16.79
CA VAL A 102 -2.39 -1.77 15.57
C VAL A 102 -3.90 -1.88 15.67
N ILE A 103 -4.59 -1.63 14.56
CA ILE A 103 -6.04 -1.61 14.48
C ILE A 103 -6.50 -2.47 13.31
N LEU A 104 -7.44 -3.38 13.60
CA LEU A 104 -8.16 -4.12 12.57
C LEU A 104 -9.14 -3.19 11.85
N GLY A 105 -8.94 -2.99 10.55
CA GLY A 105 -9.80 -2.14 9.75
C GLY A 105 -9.51 -2.23 8.26
N ASN A 106 -10.31 -1.53 7.46
CA ASN A 106 -10.12 -1.44 6.01
C ASN A 106 -9.57 -0.06 5.66
N ALA A 107 -8.65 0.02 4.71
CA ALA A 107 -8.13 1.29 4.18
C ALA A 107 -9.24 2.20 3.59
N LEU A 108 -10.41 1.64 3.30
CA LEU A 108 -11.60 2.35 2.85
C LEU A 108 -12.47 2.93 3.97
N HIS A 109 -12.21 2.59 5.24
CA HIS A 109 -13.07 3.02 6.35
C HIS A 109 -12.70 4.41 6.87
N HIS A 110 -13.71 5.26 7.05
CA HIS A 110 -13.60 6.55 7.75
C HIS A 110 -13.67 6.38 9.28
N CYS A 111 -12.80 5.52 9.83
CA CYS A 111 -12.76 5.21 11.26
C CYS A 111 -11.99 6.24 12.11
N TRP A 112 -11.34 7.21 11.46
CA TRP A 112 -10.55 8.24 12.11
C TRP A 112 -11.32 9.56 12.17
N ARG A 113 -11.09 10.33 13.23
CA ARG A 113 -11.44 11.76 13.20
C ARG A 113 -10.65 12.42 12.07
N GLY A 114 -11.28 13.39 11.38
CA GLY A 114 -10.57 14.23 10.43
C GLY A 114 -9.33 14.84 11.06
N HIS A 115 -8.22 14.85 10.33
CA HIS A 115 -6.96 15.50 10.73
C HIS A 115 -6.31 14.90 11.98
N ALA A 116 -6.58 13.62 12.29
CA ALA A 116 -6.01 12.92 13.43
C ALA A 116 -4.50 12.67 13.33
N PHE A 117 -3.92 12.72 12.14
CA PHE A 117 -2.52 12.37 11.89
C PHE A 117 -1.73 13.52 11.27
N ASP A 118 -0.46 13.63 11.62
CA ASP A 118 0.51 14.51 10.97
C ASP A 118 1.06 13.89 9.68
N TYR A 119 1.10 12.56 9.60
CA TYR A 119 1.52 11.87 8.38
C TYR A 119 0.80 10.55 8.15
N ALA A 120 0.82 10.07 6.91
CA ALA A 120 0.38 8.71 6.60
C ALA A 120 1.26 8.06 5.54
N ILE A 121 1.37 6.74 5.61
CA ILE A 121 1.95 5.92 4.55
C ILE A 121 0.93 4.87 4.10
N SER A 122 0.95 4.53 2.81
CA SER A 122 0.16 3.44 2.22
C SER A 122 1.03 2.69 1.22
N ILE A 123 1.70 1.65 1.70
CA ILE A 123 2.80 0.99 0.98
C ILE A 123 2.37 -0.40 0.48
N ALA A 124 2.24 -0.54 -0.84
CA ALA A 124 1.76 -1.76 -1.48
C ALA A 124 0.39 -2.22 -0.91
N THR A 125 -0.52 -1.26 -0.76
CA THR A 125 -1.88 -1.48 -0.23
C THR A 125 -2.94 -1.28 -1.31
N ILE A 126 -3.08 -0.06 -1.83
CA ILE A 126 -4.25 0.32 -2.66
C ILE A 126 -4.33 -0.41 -4.01
N HIS A 127 -3.23 -1.00 -4.48
CA HIS A 127 -3.27 -1.88 -5.66
C HIS A 127 -4.06 -3.18 -5.45
N HIS A 128 -4.49 -3.47 -4.22
CA HIS A 128 -5.34 -4.62 -3.93
C HIS A 128 -6.83 -4.32 -4.12
N LEU A 129 -7.18 -3.07 -4.37
CA LEU A 129 -8.57 -2.63 -4.52
C LEU A 129 -9.00 -2.79 -5.97
N ALA A 130 -10.09 -3.53 -6.17
CA ALA A 130 -10.44 -4.16 -7.43
C ALA A 130 -11.03 -3.21 -8.47
N ASN A 131 -11.41 -1.99 -8.08
CA ASN A 131 -11.89 -0.98 -9.01
C ASN A 131 -11.30 0.42 -8.75
N PRO A 132 -11.38 1.33 -9.73
CA PRO A 132 -10.87 2.69 -9.60
C PRO A 132 -11.53 3.48 -8.46
N GLN A 133 -12.85 3.35 -8.27
CA GLN A 133 -13.59 4.11 -7.27
C GLN A 133 -13.15 3.78 -5.83
N ARG A 134 -12.86 2.52 -5.53
CA ARG A 134 -12.34 2.09 -4.23
C ARG A 134 -10.91 2.55 -4.03
N ARG A 135 -10.06 2.52 -5.08
CA ARG A 135 -8.72 3.11 -5.02
C ARG A 135 -8.77 4.61 -4.70
N MET A 136 -9.68 5.34 -5.35
CA MET A 136 -9.91 6.77 -5.09
C MET A 136 -10.39 6.99 -3.65
N LEU A 137 -11.34 6.20 -3.17
CA LEU A 137 -11.83 6.28 -1.79
C LEU A 137 -10.71 6.05 -0.77
N ALA A 138 -9.80 5.10 -1.00
CA ALA A 138 -8.64 4.87 -0.12
C ALA A 138 -7.73 6.12 -0.04
N VAL A 139 -7.48 6.78 -1.16
CA VAL A 139 -6.71 8.03 -1.19
C VAL A 139 -7.47 9.14 -0.44
N GLN A 140 -8.78 9.24 -0.63
CA GLN A 140 -9.61 10.20 0.10
C GLN A 140 -9.60 9.95 1.62
N CYS A 141 -9.59 8.70 2.07
CA CYS A 141 -9.44 8.35 3.48
C CYS A 141 -8.12 8.89 4.05
N LEU A 142 -7.00 8.74 3.33
CA LEU A 142 -5.71 9.28 3.74
C LEU A 142 -5.74 10.82 3.82
N LEU A 143 -6.26 11.48 2.78
CA LEU A 143 -6.34 12.94 2.70
C LEU A 143 -7.20 13.56 3.83
N ARG A 144 -8.29 12.89 4.22
CA ARG A 144 -9.16 13.30 5.34
C ARG A 144 -8.51 13.06 6.70
N ALA A 145 -7.81 11.93 6.86
CA ALA A 145 -7.21 11.54 8.14
C ALA A 145 -5.99 12.41 8.49
N VAL A 146 -5.29 12.95 7.49
CA VAL A 146 -4.07 13.73 7.66
C VAL A 146 -4.38 15.23 7.79
N SER A 147 -3.66 15.89 8.69
CA SER A 147 -3.79 17.31 9.01
C SER A 147 -3.49 18.19 7.81
N PRO A 148 -4.32 19.20 7.51
CA PRO A 148 -4.05 20.15 6.46
C PRO A 148 -3.03 21.20 6.88
N LYS A 149 -2.64 21.30 8.15
CA LYS A 149 -1.70 22.37 8.56
C LYS A 149 -0.27 22.13 8.06
N HIS A 150 0.15 20.88 7.99
CA HIS A 150 1.54 20.49 7.69
C HIS A 150 1.67 19.04 7.18
N GLY A 151 0.55 18.36 6.92
CA GLY A 151 0.55 16.91 6.85
C GLY A 151 1.26 16.35 5.62
N ARG A 152 1.91 15.20 5.77
CA ARG A 152 2.63 14.51 4.67
C ARG A 152 2.07 13.12 4.42
N ILE A 153 1.94 12.70 3.16
CA ILE A 153 1.41 11.38 2.80
C ILE A 153 2.34 10.72 1.79
N LEU A 154 2.73 9.46 2.01
CA LEU A 154 3.46 8.66 1.02
C LEU A 154 2.61 7.49 0.55
N ILE A 155 2.35 7.41 -0.75
CA ILE A 155 1.63 6.30 -1.38
C ILE A 155 2.58 5.58 -2.33
N TYR A 156 2.65 4.25 -2.24
CA TYR A 156 3.60 3.43 -3.01
C TYR A 156 2.88 2.20 -3.58
N VAL A 157 2.91 2.01 -4.90
CA VAL A 157 2.12 1.00 -5.63
C VAL A 157 2.97 0.28 -6.68
N TRP A 158 2.53 -0.91 -7.08
CA TRP A 158 3.24 -1.69 -8.10
C TRP A 158 3.03 -1.09 -9.49
N ALA A 159 4.12 -0.96 -10.25
CA ALA A 159 4.10 -0.40 -11.60
C ALA A 159 3.96 -1.52 -12.65
N ILE A 160 3.45 -1.21 -13.84
CA ILE A 160 3.55 -2.11 -15.00
C ILE A 160 5.02 -2.31 -15.40
N GLU A 161 5.80 -1.23 -15.38
CA GLU A 161 7.21 -1.19 -15.69
C GLU A 161 8.01 -1.96 -14.63
N GLN A 162 8.69 -3.02 -15.07
CA GLN A 162 9.48 -3.90 -14.22
C GLN A 162 10.98 -3.70 -14.50
N ASP A 163 11.79 -3.69 -13.44
CA ASP A 163 13.25 -3.69 -13.53
C ASP A 163 13.81 -5.10 -13.77
N GLU A 164 15.12 -5.18 -14.02
CA GLU A 164 15.84 -6.44 -14.27
C GLU A 164 15.81 -7.40 -13.08
N LEU A 165 15.54 -6.90 -11.87
CA LEU A 165 15.44 -7.71 -10.64
C LEU A 165 14.03 -8.26 -10.44
N SER A 166 13.06 -7.85 -11.27
CA SER A 166 11.70 -8.32 -11.17
C SER A 166 11.59 -9.80 -11.50
N LYS A 167 10.77 -10.49 -10.72
CA LYS A 167 10.44 -11.90 -10.91
C LYS A 167 9.19 -12.07 -11.79
N ARG A 168 8.70 -11.01 -12.43
CA ARG A 168 7.42 -10.99 -13.13
C ARG A 168 7.52 -10.36 -14.50
N ILE A 169 6.73 -10.88 -15.42
CA ILE A 169 6.48 -10.28 -16.74
C ILE A 169 5.02 -9.89 -16.79
N ILE A 170 4.75 -8.61 -16.97
CA ILE A 170 3.39 -8.07 -17.10
C ILE A 170 2.98 -8.15 -18.58
N PRO A 171 1.82 -8.74 -18.92
CA PRO A 171 1.39 -8.88 -20.31
C PRO A 171 1.36 -7.52 -21.02
N GLN A 172 2.00 -7.42 -22.18
CA GLN A 172 1.93 -6.26 -23.09
C GLN A 172 0.72 -6.33 -24.04
N GLY A 173 -0.38 -6.98 -23.64
CA GLY A 173 -1.61 -7.01 -24.43
C GLY A 173 -2.14 -5.60 -24.73
N GLU A 174 -2.98 -5.49 -25.76
CA GLU A 174 -3.59 -4.23 -26.23
C GLU A 174 -4.14 -3.43 -25.04
N CYS A 175 -3.47 -2.34 -24.67
CA CYS A 175 -3.98 -1.42 -23.67
C CYS A 175 -5.29 -0.84 -24.22
N LYS A 176 -6.42 -1.14 -23.55
CA LYS A 176 -7.72 -0.58 -23.91
C LYS A 176 -7.70 0.96 -23.90
N GLU A 177 -6.86 1.55 -23.03
CA GLU A 177 -6.60 2.98 -22.96
C GLU A 177 -5.12 3.27 -22.63
N VAL A 178 -4.54 4.25 -23.31
CA VAL A 178 -3.15 4.69 -23.05
C VAL A 178 -3.06 5.31 -21.65
N GLY A 179 -2.15 4.80 -20.82
CA GLY A 179 -1.93 5.31 -19.46
C GLY A 179 -2.86 4.75 -18.39
N SER A 180 -3.65 3.72 -18.70
CA SER A 180 -4.44 2.96 -17.72
C SER A 180 -3.68 1.72 -17.23
N GLY A 181 -3.82 1.39 -15.96
CA GLY A 181 -3.21 0.23 -15.32
C GLY A 181 -3.77 -1.11 -15.82
N LYS A 182 -3.23 -2.20 -15.29
CA LYS A 182 -3.65 -3.58 -15.62
C LYS A 182 -3.99 -4.40 -14.40
N ASP A 183 -5.13 -5.05 -14.46
CA ASP A 183 -5.60 -5.98 -13.43
C ASP A 183 -5.02 -7.37 -13.67
N VAL A 184 -4.30 -7.91 -12.70
CA VAL A 184 -3.56 -9.17 -12.86
C VAL A 184 -3.70 -10.10 -11.65
N ILE A 185 -3.51 -11.39 -11.89
CA ILE A 185 -3.36 -12.42 -10.87
C ILE A 185 -1.89 -12.81 -10.73
N VAL A 186 -1.38 -12.62 -9.52
CA VAL A 186 0.02 -12.90 -9.16
C VAL A 186 0.08 -14.17 -8.32
N PRO A 187 0.74 -15.24 -8.82
CA PRO A 187 0.85 -16.49 -8.07
C PRO A 187 1.74 -16.33 -6.85
N TRP A 188 1.29 -16.89 -5.73
CA TRP A 188 2.05 -17.06 -4.50
C TRP A 188 2.21 -18.53 -4.20
N VAL A 189 3.45 -19.01 -4.22
CA VAL A 189 3.78 -20.41 -3.95
C VAL A 189 4.08 -20.55 -2.46
N LEU A 190 3.29 -21.35 -1.76
CA LEU A 190 3.59 -21.80 -0.41
C LEU A 190 4.40 -23.10 -0.51
N SER A 191 5.69 -23.01 -0.20
CA SER A 191 6.46 -24.20 0.18
C SER A 191 6.27 -24.42 1.67
N LYS A 192 5.76 -25.58 2.09
CA LYS A 192 5.82 -25.95 3.50
C LYS A 192 7.29 -26.03 3.90
N GLU A 193 7.68 -25.35 4.98
CA GLU A 193 8.98 -25.58 5.58
C GLU A 193 9.01 -27.02 6.10
N THR A 194 9.96 -27.82 5.61
CA THR A 194 10.28 -29.12 6.17
C THR A 194 10.57 -28.96 7.65
N SER A 195 9.80 -29.64 8.50
CA SER A 195 10.00 -29.65 9.94
C SER A 195 11.44 -30.06 10.28
N PRO A 196 12.08 -29.52 11.34
CA PRO A 196 13.47 -29.86 11.68
C PRO A 196 13.65 -31.27 12.24
N GLN A 197 12.62 -32.12 12.20
CA GLN A 197 12.68 -33.48 12.68
C GLN A 197 12.69 -34.40 11.47
N GLY A 198 13.87 -34.97 11.21
CA GLY A 198 14.13 -35.86 10.10
C GLY A 198 13.18 -37.05 10.09
N THR A 199 12.23 -37.01 9.17
CA THR A 199 11.56 -38.18 8.63
C THR A 199 11.39 -37.93 7.14
N ASN A 200 11.93 -38.85 6.33
CA ASN A 200 11.90 -38.86 4.87
C ASN A 200 10.59 -38.27 4.31
N SER A 201 10.65 -37.06 3.76
CA SER A 201 9.53 -36.49 3.00
C SER A 201 9.31 -37.34 1.75
N PRO A 202 8.09 -37.87 1.51
CA PRO A 202 7.84 -38.61 0.28
C PRO A 202 7.98 -37.68 -0.93
N GLU A 203 8.69 -38.15 -1.96
CA GLU A 203 8.77 -37.48 -3.25
C GLU A 203 7.36 -37.30 -3.82
N GLY A 204 6.85 -36.07 -3.83
CA GLY A 204 5.53 -35.76 -4.40
C GLY A 204 4.69 -34.70 -3.68
N GLU A 205 5.24 -33.92 -2.73
CA GLU A 205 4.42 -32.91 -2.03
C GLU A 205 4.01 -31.74 -2.95
N GLU A 206 2.70 -31.61 -3.21
CA GLU A 206 2.11 -30.56 -4.03
C GLU A 206 2.37 -29.16 -3.43
N LYS A 207 3.07 -28.32 -4.19
CA LYS A 207 3.22 -26.90 -3.86
C LYS A 207 1.87 -26.20 -4.03
N GLN A 208 1.30 -25.71 -2.93
CA GLN A 208 0.05 -24.96 -3.00
C GLN A 208 0.30 -23.57 -3.58
N VAL A 209 -0.42 -23.23 -4.66
CA VAL A 209 -0.32 -21.93 -5.33
C VAL A 209 -1.61 -21.15 -5.14
N TYR A 210 -1.47 -19.91 -4.69
CA TYR A 210 -2.59 -18.97 -4.51
C TYR A 210 -2.48 -17.82 -5.51
N GLY A 211 -3.51 -17.57 -6.31
CA GLY A 211 -3.57 -16.45 -7.23
C GLY A 211 -4.09 -15.19 -6.53
N ARG A 212 -3.26 -14.17 -6.35
CA ARG A 212 -3.64 -12.93 -5.67
C ARG A 212 -3.91 -11.82 -6.67
N TYR A 213 -5.01 -11.09 -6.49
CA TYR A 213 -5.32 -9.93 -7.32
C TYR A 213 -4.42 -8.74 -7.01
N TYR A 214 -4.01 -8.05 -8.09
CA TYR A 214 -3.30 -6.78 -8.09
C TYR A 214 -3.74 -5.91 -9.27
N HIS A 215 -3.88 -4.62 -9.01
CA HIS A 215 -3.89 -3.58 -10.03
C HIS A 215 -2.47 -3.03 -10.22
N MET A 216 -1.87 -3.30 -11.38
CA MET A 216 -0.55 -2.78 -11.76
C MET A 216 -0.72 -1.40 -12.37
N PHE A 217 -0.22 -0.37 -11.69
CA PHE A 217 -0.39 1.02 -12.10
C PHE A 217 0.45 1.33 -13.34
N ALA A 218 -0.13 2.09 -14.27
CA ALA A 218 0.61 2.68 -15.39
C ALA A 218 1.30 3.99 -14.97
N LYS A 219 2.30 4.41 -15.75
CA LYS A 219 2.95 5.71 -15.58
C LYS A 219 1.93 6.86 -15.53
N GLY A 220 1.99 7.68 -14.49
CA GLY A 220 1.12 8.84 -14.28
C GLY A 220 -0.28 8.52 -13.76
N GLU A 221 -0.68 7.25 -13.67
CA GLU A 221 -1.98 6.86 -13.15
C GLU A 221 -2.14 7.21 -11.66
N LEU A 222 -1.10 6.98 -10.85
CA LEU A 222 -1.14 7.28 -9.42
C LEU A 222 -1.32 8.79 -9.15
N GLY A 223 -0.61 9.65 -9.89
CA GLY A 223 -0.76 11.11 -9.79
C GLY A 223 -2.15 11.60 -10.21
N ARG A 224 -2.72 11.02 -11.29
CA ARG A 224 -4.10 11.29 -11.69
C ARG A 224 -5.11 10.86 -10.63
N LEU A 225 -4.95 9.65 -10.07
CA LEU A 225 -5.79 9.15 -8.99
C LEU A 225 -5.79 10.08 -7.77
N VAL A 226 -4.62 10.60 -7.39
CA VAL A 226 -4.53 11.58 -6.29
C VAL A 226 -5.26 12.87 -6.63
N THR A 227 -5.06 13.39 -7.85
CA THR A 227 -5.74 14.60 -8.33
C THR A 227 -7.26 14.43 -8.27
N GLU A 228 -7.79 13.33 -8.83
CA GLU A 228 -9.22 13.01 -8.81
C GLU A 228 -9.77 12.86 -7.40
N ALA A 229 -9.06 12.12 -6.53
CA ALA A 229 -9.44 11.94 -5.13
C ALA A 229 -9.55 13.28 -4.40
N ALA A 230 -8.55 14.16 -4.57
CA ALA A 230 -8.50 15.46 -3.93
C ALA A 230 -9.54 16.45 -4.50
N THR A 231 -9.77 16.44 -5.81
CA THR A 231 -10.90 17.18 -6.42
C THR A 231 -12.24 16.72 -5.86
N GLY A 232 -12.45 15.41 -5.68
CA GLY A 232 -13.65 14.86 -5.03
C GLY A 232 -13.83 15.26 -3.57
N LEU A 233 -12.79 15.83 -2.93
CA LEU A 233 -12.84 16.41 -1.59
C LEU A 233 -12.90 17.95 -1.59
N ASN A 234 -13.03 18.57 -2.77
CA ASN A 234 -12.94 20.02 -2.96
C ASN A 234 -11.61 20.62 -2.47
N LEU A 235 -10.51 19.87 -2.58
CA LEU A 235 -9.17 20.37 -2.27
C LEU A 235 -8.54 21.03 -3.48
N ILE A 236 -7.84 22.15 -3.26
CA ILE A 236 -7.02 22.80 -4.29
C ILE A 236 -5.81 21.92 -4.58
N ILE A 237 -5.52 21.70 -5.86
CA ILE A 237 -4.35 20.92 -6.31
C ILE A 237 -3.20 21.87 -6.59
N GLY A 238 -2.05 21.61 -5.99
CA GLY A 238 -0.84 22.41 -6.16
C GLY A 238 -0.32 23.00 -4.84
N ALA A 239 0.67 23.88 -4.94
CA ALA A 239 1.24 24.56 -3.79
C ALA A 239 0.27 25.59 -3.18
N ALA A 240 0.47 25.92 -1.89
CA ALA A 240 -0.32 26.93 -1.18
C ALA A 240 -0.07 28.35 -1.69
N ASP A 241 1.05 28.60 -2.37
CA ASP A 241 1.49 29.93 -2.78
C ASP A 241 0.47 30.61 -3.69
N GLY A 242 0.02 31.80 -3.28
CA GLY A 242 -0.94 32.61 -4.04
C GLY A 242 -2.40 32.15 -3.95
N GLN A 243 -2.72 31.17 -3.10
CA GLN A 243 -4.09 30.71 -2.89
C GLN A 243 -4.86 31.60 -1.90
N VAL A 244 -6.18 31.56 -1.96
CA VAL A 244 -7.05 32.45 -1.17
C VAL A 244 -7.15 32.00 0.30
N PRO A 245 -7.36 32.93 1.26
CA PRO A 245 -7.58 32.60 2.67
C PRO A 245 -8.70 31.60 2.88
N SER A 246 -8.64 30.86 3.99
CA SER A 246 -9.60 29.81 4.35
C SER A 246 -9.72 28.67 3.29
N SER A 247 -8.65 28.45 2.52
CA SER A 247 -8.58 27.34 1.56
C SER A 247 -7.76 26.17 2.10
N GLU A 248 -8.08 24.98 1.62
CA GLU A 248 -7.26 23.78 1.82
C GLU A 248 -6.86 23.17 0.49
N GLY A 249 -5.69 22.53 0.48
CA GLY A 249 -5.21 21.86 -0.70
C GLY A 249 -4.22 20.75 -0.44
N VAL A 250 -3.74 20.19 -1.54
CA VAL A 250 -2.73 19.15 -1.57
C VAL A 250 -1.77 19.39 -2.72
N GLU A 251 -0.48 19.34 -2.40
CA GLU A 251 0.62 19.42 -3.34
C GLU A 251 1.19 18.03 -3.55
N ILE A 252 1.38 17.60 -4.80
CA ILE A 252 2.20 16.43 -5.12
C ILE A 252 3.65 16.92 -5.16
N VAL A 253 4.37 16.74 -4.06
CA VAL A 253 5.77 17.23 -3.92
C VAL A 253 6.75 16.32 -4.66
N GLN A 254 6.38 15.06 -4.86
CA GLN A 254 7.17 14.11 -5.63
C GLN A 254 6.23 13.10 -6.30
N ASP A 255 6.45 12.83 -7.59
CA ASP A 255 5.82 11.76 -8.36
C ASP A 255 6.92 11.04 -9.13
N SER A 256 7.22 9.80 -8.74
CA SER A 256 8.39 9.11 -9.26
C SER A 256 8.24 7.59 -9.21
N TRP A 257 9.30 6.91 -9.61
CA TRP A 257 9.37 5.46 -9.74
C TRP A 257 10.66 4.94 -9.09
N GLU A 258 10.56 3.84 -8.35
CA GLU A 258 11.72 3.10 -7.84
C GLU A 258 11.43 1.59 -7.86
N ARG A 259 12.34 0.82 -8.45
CA ARG A 259 12.39 -0.65 -8.36
C ARG A 259 11.07 -1.35 -8.71
N SER A 260 10.50 -1.02 -9.86
CA SER A 260 9.22 -1.56 -10.35
C SER A 260 7.97 -1.06 -9.62
N ASN A 261 8.04 0.11 -8.98
CA ASN A 261 6.93 0.69 -8.23
C ASN A 261 6.85 2.20 -8.45
N TYR A 262 5.63 2.70 -8.58
CA TYR A 262 5.34 4.12 -8.54
C TYR A 262 5.12 4.59 -7.11
N TYR A 263 5.48 5.84 -6.84
CA TYR A 263 5.14 6.48 -5.59
C TYR A 263 4.89 7.97 -5.75
N VAL A 264 4.04 8.48 -4.86
CA VAL A 264 3.80 9.91 -4.70
C VAL A 264 3.99 10.30 -3.26
N GLU A 265 4.69 11.41 -3.04
CA GLU A 265 4.67 12.12 -1.77
C GLU A 265 3.76 13.34 -1.91
N LEU A 266 2.85 13.50 -0.94
CA LEU A 266 1.88 14.57 -0.88
C LEU A 266 2.14 15.45 0.33
N ARG A 267 1.89 16.74 0.19
CA ARG A 267 1.84 17.71 1.28
C ARG A 267 0.46 18.34 1.33
N ARG A 268 -0.22 18.21 2.47
CA ARG A 268 -1.47 18.91 2.75
C ARG A 268 -1.16 20.30 3.32
N TRP A 269 -1.97 21.27 2.92
CA TRP A 269 -1.86 22.66 3.39
C TRP A 269 -3.26 23.25 3.63
N SER A 270 -3.33 24.21 4.54
CA SER A 270 -4.49 25.07 4.81
C SER A 270 -4.01 26.49 5.01
N ILE A 271 -4.68 27.45 4.40
CA ILE A 271 -4.45 28.88 4.65
C ILE A 271 -5.51 29.33 5.66
N PRO A 272 -5.10 29.86 6.83
CA PRO A 272 -6.04 30.38 7.82
C PRO A 272 -6.90 31.52 7.27
#